data_AF-A0A3G3C9C0-F1
#
_entry.id   AF-A0A3G3C9C0-F1
#
_cell.length_a   1.000
_cell.length_b   1.000
_cell.length_c   1.000
_cell.angle_alpha   90.00
_cell.angle_beta   90.00
_cell.angle_gamma   90.00
#
_symmetry.space_group_name_H-M   'P 1'
#
loop_
_entity.id
_entity.type
_entity.pdbx_description
1 polymer ?
#
loop_
_entity_poly.entity_id
_entity_poly.type
_entity_poly.pdbx_seq_one_letter_code
_entity_poly.pdbx_strand_id
1 'polypeptide(L)'
;VTQPMEHGIVKDFGDMRHVWNYTFDEKLRIDPQGRKILLTEPPMNPKKNREEMCQIMFEEYGFDGVYVAIQAVLTLYAQGLQTGVVVDSGDGVTHIVPVYEGFALPHLTRRLDVAGRDVTRYLIKLLLLRGYAFNRTADFETVREMKEKLCYVSYDLALDKRLAEETTTLVESYTLPDGRTIKVGSERFEAPECMFQPHLVDVEQPGAAEMLFNTIQAAAVDTR
;
A
#
# COMPACT_ATOMS: atom_id res chain seq x y z
N VAL A 1 14.94 0.98 13.16
CA VAL A 1 15.06 0.62 11.73
C VAL A 1 14.39 1.70 10.93
N THR A 2 15.16 2.47 10.18
CA THR A 2 14.67 3.48 9.24
C THR A 2 14.07 2.78 8.02
N GLN A 3 13.01 3.33 7.45
CA GLN A 3 12.42 2.81 6.22
C GLN A 3 13.10 3.49 5.02
N PRO A 4 13.77 2.74 4.12
CA PRO A 4 14.49 3.33 3.00
C PRO A 4 13.57 3.90 1.91
N MET A 5 12.28 3.51 1.94
CA MET A 5 11.27 3.90 0.97
C MET A 5 10.13 4.66 1.64
N GLU A 6 9.68 5.70 0.96
CA GLU A 6 8.54 6.51 1.37
C GLU A 6 7.59 6.65 0.18
N HIS A 7 6.31 6.31 0.38
CA HIS A 7 5.28 6.30 -0.67
C HIS A 7 5.72 5.56 -1.95
N GLY A 8 6.39 4.42 -1.80
CA GLY A 8 6.90 3.57 -2.89
C GLY A 8 8.19 4.05 -3.55
N ILE A 9 8.71 5.23 -3.19
CA ILE A 9 9.93 5.80 -3.77
C ILE A 9 11.09 5.61 -2.82
N VAL A 10 12.23 5.11 -3.32
CA VAL A 10 13.48 5.03 -2.56
C VAL A 10 13.97 6.44 -2.22
N LYS A 11 14.16 6.71 -0.92
CA LYS A 11 14.69 7.97 -0.39
C LYS A 11 16.12 7.84 0.10
N ASP A 12 16.48 6.66 0.61
CA ASP A 12 17.82 6.35 1.11
C ASP A 12 18.32 5.05 0.48
N PHE A 13 19.27 5.17 -0.44
CA PHE A 13 19.92 4.02 -1.08
C PHE A 13 20.94 3.34 -0.17
N GLY A 14 21.44 4.00 0.87
CA GLY A 14 22.28 3.35 1.90
C GLY A 14 21.47 2.32 2.67
N ASP A 15 20.31 2.72 3.18
CA ASP A 15 19.40 1.80 3.86
C ASP A 15 18.80 0.76 2.90
N MET A 16 18.54 1.13 1.63
CA MET A 16 18.04 0.19 0.63
C MET A 16 19.03 -0.95 0.34
N ARG A 17 20.34 -0.68 0.38
CA ARG A 17 21.37 -1.73 0.25
C ARG A 17 21.26 -2.76 1.36
N HIS A 18 20.96 -2.36 2.59
CA HIS A 18 20.75 -3.33 3.68
C HIS A 18 19.56 -4.26 3.41
N VAL A 19 18.49 -3.75 2.79
CA VAL A 19 17.34 -4.57 2.38
C VAL A 19 17.74 -5.56 1.28
N TRP A 20 18.48 -5.12 0.28
CA TRP A 20 18.93 -5.98 -0.81
C TRP A 20 19.94 -7.04 -0.34
N ASN A 21 20.94 -6.68 0.47
CA ASN A 21 21.86 -7.63 1.10
C ASN A 21 21.10 -8.72 1.86
N TYR A 22 20.17 -8.32 2.73
CA TYR A 22 19.32 -9.28 3.45
C TYR A 22 18.51 -10.18 2.50
N THR A 23 18.04 -9.64 1.37
CA THR A 23 17.28 -10.40 0.39
C THR A 23 18.15 -11.44 -0.32
N PHE A 24 19.33 -11.05 -0.80
CA PHE A 24 20.21 -11.93 -1.55
C PHE A 24 20.94 -12.93 -0.66
N ASP A 25 21.49 -12.47 0.46
CA ASP A 25 22.35 -13.27 1.34
C ASP A 25 21.53 -14.15 2.29
N GLU A 26 20.56 -13.57 2.99
CA GLU A 26 19.85 -14.27 4.07
C GLU A 26 18.59 -15.00 3.58
N LYS A 27 17.80 -14.36 2.70
CA LYS A 27 16.52 -14.93 2.22
C LYS A 27 16.67 -15.87 1.04
N LEU A 28 17.34 -15.43 -0.02
CA LEU A 28 17.51 -16.22 -1.23
C LEU A 28 18.76 -17.11 -1.16
N ARG A 29 19.78 -16.71 -0.39
CA ARG A 29 21.08 -17.39 -0.28
C ARG A 29 21.71 -17.63 -1.64
N ILE A 30 21.73 -16.57 -2.46
CA ILE A 30 22.31 -16.59 -3.80
C ILE A 30 23.49 -15.63 -3.87
N ASP A 31 24.48 -15.99 -4.67
CA ASP A 31 25.45 -15.03 -5.18
C ASP A 31 24.80 -14.24 -6.33
N PRO A 32 24.69 -12.91 -6.30
CA PRO A 32 24.13 -12.15 -7.42
C PRO A 32 24.95 -12.23 -8.71
N GLN A 33 26.26 -12.50 -8.63
CA GLN A 33 27.17 -12.43 -9.76
C GLN A 33 26.79 -13.39 -10.89
N GLY A 34 26.81 -12.92 -12.13
CA GLY A 34 26.51 -13.73 -13.32
C GLY A 34 25.03 -14.09 -13.51
N ARG A 35 24.13 -13.57 -12.67
CA ARG A 35 22.69 -13.83 -12.74
C ARG A 35 21.95 -12.65 -13.37
N LYS A 36 20.64 -12.81 -13.58
CA LYS A 36 19.74 -11.74 -14.04
C LYS A 36 18.70 -11.46 -12.97
N ILE A 37 18.32 -10.19 -12.84
CA ILE A 37 17.32 -9.74 -11.86
C ILE A 37 16.18 -9.00 -12.54
N LEU A 38 14.97 -9.26 -12.07
CA LEU A 38 13.78 -8.45 -12.33
C LEU A 38 13.44 -7.68 -11.06
N LEU A 39 13.40 -6.35 -11.18
CA LEU A 39 12.99 -5.44 -10.13
C LEU A 39 11.66 -4.78 -10.50
N THR A 40 10.93 -4.36 -9.48
CA THR A 40 9.68 -3.61 -9.65
C THR A 40 9.83 -2.18 -9.16
N GLU A 41 9.15 -1.24 -9.80
CA GLU A 41 9.08 0.15 -9.38
C GLU A 41 7.64 0.68 -9.43
N PRO A 42 7.32 1.74 -8.65
CA PRO A 42 6.02 2.37 -8.75
C PRO A 42 5.86 3.11 -10.08
N PRO A 43 4.61 3.37 -10.49
CA PRO A 43 4.33 4.31 -11.57
C PRO A 43 5.01 5.65 -11.30
N MET A 44 5.48 6.31 -12.37
CA MET A 44 6.10 7.65 -12.29
C MET A 44 7.38 7.73 -11.41
N ASN A 45 8.09 6.61 -11.22
CA ASN A 45 9.40 6.61 -10.55
C ASN A 45 10.39 7.57 -11.26
N PRO A 46 11.07 8.49 -10.55
CA PRO A 46 12.07 9.37 -11.16
C PRO A 46 13.14 8.57 -11.92
N LYS A 47 13.48 9.04 -13.13
CA LYS A 47 14.50 8.39 -13.96
C LYS A 47 15.82 8.21 -13.21
N LYS A 48 16.24 9.22 -12.44
CA LYS A 48 17.44 9.17 -11.61
C LYS A 48 17.43 8.00 -10.62
N ASN A 49 16.30 7.76 -9.96
CA ASN A 49 16.18 6.64 -9.01
C ASN A 49 16.30 5.29 -9.73
N ARG A 50 15.72 5.17 -10.94
CA ARG A 50 15.86 3.98 -11.77
C ARG A 50 17.31 3.77 -12.22
N GLU A 51 17.99 4.84 -12.62
CA GLU A 51 19.41 4.81 -13.02
C GLU A 51 20.31 4.38 -11.86
N GLU A 52 20.12 4.95 -10.66
CA GLU A 52 20.87 4.59 -9.45
C GLU A 52 20.60 3.14 -9.02
N MET A 53 19.35 2.68 -9.09
CA MET A 53 19.00 1.28 -8.85
C MET A 53 19.70 0.34 -9.85
N CYS A 54 19.71 0.66 -11.15
CA CYS A 54 20.42 -0.14 -12.15
C CYS A 54 21.94 -0.13 -11.91
N GLN A 55 22.51 1.03 -11.58
CA GLN A 55 23.93 1.17 -11.29
C GLN A 55 24.35 0.25 -10.14
N ILE A 56 23.62 0.27 -9.03
CA ILE A 56 23.88 -0.59 -7.87
C ILE A 56 23.82 -2.08 -8.26
N MET A 57 22.82 -2.48 -9.05
CA MET A 57 22.65 -3.89 -9.45
C MET A 57 23.77 -4.38 -10.37
N PHE A 58 24.25 -3.54 -11.28
CA PHE A 58 25.35 -3.89 -12.18
C PHE A 58 26.72 -3.78 -11.50
N GLU A 59 27.02 -2.63 -10.89
CA GLU A 59 28.37 -2.30 -10.42
C GLU A 59 28.68 -2.86 -9.04
N GLU A 60 27.72 -2.88 -8.13
CA GLU A 60 27.93 -3.35 -6.75
C GLU A 60 27.61 -4.85 -6.62
N TYR A 61 26.47 -5.29 -7.15
CA TYR A 61 26.04 -6.69 -7.04
C TYR A 61 26.52 -7.58 -8.21
N GLY A 62 26.92 -7.03 -9.35
CA GLY A 62 27.48 -7.82 -10.46
C GLY A 62 26.46 -8.67 -11.23
N PHE A 63 25.19 -8.27 -11.27
CA PHE A 63 24.21 -8.93 -12.15
C PHE A 63 24.55 -8.71 -13.63
N ASP A 64 24.39 -9.74 -14.47
CA ASP A 64 24.62 -9.67 -15.92
C ASP A 64 23.47 -9.02 -16.68
N GLY A 65 22.29 -8.91 -16.05
CA GLY A 65 21.12 -8.30 -16.68
C GLY A 65 20.11 -7.84 -15.65
N VAL A 66 19.61 -6.62 -15.85
CA VAL A 66 18.62 -5.97 -15.00
C VAL A 66 17.41 -5.59 -15.86
N TYR A 67 16.22 -6.01 -15.42
CA TYR A 67 14.96 -5.54 -15.99
C TYR A 67 14.13 -4.87 -14.89
N VAL A 68 13.61 -3.67 -15.16
CA VAL A 68 12.78 -2.92 -14.21
C VAL A 68 11.38 -2.79 -14.79
N ALA A 69 10.39 -3.27 -14.05
CA ALA A 69 9.00 -3.32 -14.48
C ALA A 69 8.09 -2.51 -13.56
N ILE A 70 7.03 -1.92 -14.14
CA ILE A 70 6.00 -1.21 -13.36
C ILE A 70 5.11 -2.24 -12.66
N GLN A 71 4.93 -2.09 -11.35
CA GLN A 71 4.16 -3.00 -10.48
C GLN A 71 2.75 -3.31 -11.02
N ALA A 72 2.02 -2.27 -11.42
CA ALA A 72 0.67 -2.42 -11.96
C ALA A 72 0.61 -3.24 -13.27
N VAL A 73 1.59 -3.08 -14.16
CA VAL A 73 1.61 -3.83 -15.43
C VAL A 73 1.80 -5.32 -15.17
N LEU A 74 2.70 -5.67 -14.24
CA LEU A 74 2.90 -7.06 -13.82
C LEU A 74 1.63 -7.68 -13.22
N THR A 75 0.84 -6.88 -12.50
CA THR A 75 -0.43 -7.32 -11.90
C THR A 75 -1.45 -7.75 -12.97
N LEU A 76 -1.56 -7.03 -14.08
CA LEU A 76 -2.43 -7.43 -15.19
C LEU A 76 -1.90 -8.68 -15.90
N TYR A 77 -0.59 -8.75 -16.13
CA TYR A 77 0.03 -9.91 -16.77
C TYR A 77 -0.18 -11.19 -15.94
N ALA A 78 -0.14 -11.09 -14.61
CA ALA A 78 -0.45 -12.21 -13.73
C ALA A 78 -1.90 -12.73 -13.90
N GLN A 79 -2.81 -11.90 -14.38
CA GLN A 79 -4.21 -12.25 -14.69
C GLN A 79 -4.43 -12.64 -16.16
N GLY A 80 -3.37 -12.65 -16.99
CA GLY A 80 -3.49 -12.87 -18.44
C GLY A 80 -4.18 -11.72 -19.18
N LEU A 81 -4.26 -10.54 -18.57
CA LEU A 81 -4.88 -9.35 -19.14
C LEU A 81 -3.80 -8.42 -19.72
N GLN A 82 -4.10 -7.82 -20.86
CA GLN A 82 -3.23 -6.81 -21.50
C GLN A 82 -3.82 -5.40 -21.41
N THR A 83 -5.12 -5.28 -21.19
CA THR A 83 -5.84 -4.00 -21.05
C THR A 83 -6.68 -4.04 -19.78
N GLY A 84 -6.67 -2.95 -19.03
CA GLY A 84 -7.44 -2.79 -17.80
C GLY A 84 -6.94 -1.63 -16.95
N VAL A 85 -7.66 -1.35 -15.85
CA VAL A 85 -7.23 -0.37 -14.85
C VAL A 85 -6.87 -1.11 -13.57
N VAL A 86 -5.65 -0.89 -13.08
CA VAL A 86 -5.16 -1.48 -11.84
C VAL A 86 -5.31 -0.48 -10.71
N VAL A 87 -5.95 -0.90 -9.62
CA VAL A 87 -5.91 -0.19 -8.34
C VAL A 87 -4.91 -0.94 -7.45
N ASP A 88 -3.73 -0.35 -7.27
CA ASP A 88 -2.64 -0.92 -6.48
C ASP A 88 -2.50 -0.14 -5.16
N SER A 89 -2.96 -0.73 -4.06
CA SER A 89 -2.93 -0.12 -2.73
C SER A 89 -1.99 -0.88 -1.81
N GLY A 90 -0.85 -0.26 -1.49
CA GLY A 90 0.19 -0.85 -0.64
C GLY A 90 0.15 -0.36 0.81
N ASP A 91 1.31 -0.37 1.48
CA ASP A 91 1.43 0.20 2.82
C ASP A 91 1.49 1.74 2.79
N GLY A 92 2.25 2.33 1.85
CA GLY A 92 2.51 3.78 1.85
C GLY A 92 1.78 4.58 0.78
N VAL A 93 1.25 3.96 -0.27
CA VAL A 93 0.67 4.69 -1.40
C VAL A 93 -0.36 3.83 -2.13
N THR A 94 -1.36 4.49 -2.72
CA THR A 94 -2.32 3.86 -3.62
C THR A 94 -2.21 4.48 -5.02
N HIS A 95 -2.08 3.64 -6.03
CA HIS A 95 -2.01 4.05 -7.44
C HIS A 95 -3.21 3.53 -8.23
N ILE A 96 -3.66 4.32 -9.19
CA ILE A 96 -4.64 3.92 -10.20
C ILE A 96 -3.95 4.03 -11.54
N VAL A 97 -3.72 2.88 -12.17
CA VAL A 97 -2.87 2.76 -13.36
C VAL A 97 -3.67 2.12 -14.48
N PRO A 98 -4.15 2.91 -15.44
CA PRO A 98 -4.72 2.37 -16.67
C PRO A 98 -3.60 1.82 -17.56
N VAL A 99 -3.84 0.64 -18.11
CA VAL A 99 -2.96 -0.08 -19.03
C VAL A 99 -3.77 -0.46 -20.25
N TYR A 100 -3.22 -0.22 -21.43
CA TYR A 100 -3.84 -0.54 -22.71
C TYR A 100 -2.84 -1.30 -23.58
N GLU A 101 -3.20 -2.48 -24.06
CA GLU A 101 -2.37 -3.35 -24.90
C GLU A 101 -0.95 -3.57 -24.33
N GLY A 102 -0.84 -3.70 -23.01
CA GLY A 102 0.41 -3.94 -22.29
C GLY A 102 1.20 -2.68 -21.95
N PHE A 103 0.73 -1.49 -22.31
CA PHE A 103 1.39 -0.22 -22.00
C PHE A 103 0.61 0.56 -20.95
N ALA A 104 1.29 0.94 -19.86
CA ALA A 104 0.73 1.87 -18.90
C ALA A 104 0.54 3.26 -19.54
N LEU A 105 -0.56 3.94 -19.22
CA LEU A 105 -0.87 5.30 -19.71
C LEU A 105 -0.50 6.34 -18.63
N PRO A 106 0.71 6.94 -18.67
CA PRO A 106 1.22 7.72 -17.53
C PRO A 106 0.42 9.01 -17.29
N HIS A 107 -0.10 9.62 -18.37
CA HIS A 107 -0.91 10.84 -18.31
C HIS A 107 -2.27 10.64 -17.61
N LEU A 108 -2.75 9.39 -17.54
CA LEU A 108 -3.99 9.03 -16.83
C LEU A 108 -3.72 8.44 -15.45
N THR A 109 -2.48 8.11 -15.12
CA THR A 109 -2.14 7.55 -13.81
C THR A 109 -2.49 8.54 -12.71
N ARG A 110 -3.07 8.03 -11.61
CA ARG A 110 -3.38 8.81 -10.41
C ARG A 110 -2.70 8.19 -9.20
N ARG A 111 -2.34 9.05 -8.24
CA ARG A 111 -1.70 8.69 -6.99
C ARG A 111 -2.48 9.30 -5.83
N LEU A 112 -2.80 8.46 -4.86
CA LEU A 112 -3.41 8.80 -3.59
C LEU A 112 -2.40 8.52 -2.49
N ASP A 113 -2.05 9.55 -1.71
CA ASP A 113 -1.14 9.43 -0.56
C ASP A 113 -1.88 8.95 0.70
N VAL A 114 -2.79 7.98 0.50
CA VAL A 114 -3.50 7.26 1.56
C VAL A 114 -3.43 5.77 1.23
N ALA A 115 -2.98 4.99 2.20
CA ALA A 115 -2.79 3.55 2.05
C ALA A 115 -2.84 2.81 3.39
N GLY A 116 -2.34 1.57 3.44
CA GLY A 116 -2.44 0.70 4.61
C GLY A 116 -1.85 1.28 5.91
N ARG A 117 -0.82 2.11 5.81
CA ARG A 117 -0.20 2.81 6.95
C ARG A 117 -1.12 3.86 7.54
N ASP A 118 -1.80 4.62 6.69
CA ASP A 118 -2.72 5.68 7.11
C ASP A 118 -3.96 5.07 7.77
N VAL A 119 -4.48 3.96 7.24
CA VAL A 119 -5.51 3.15 7.90
C VAL A 119 -5.04 2.70 9.28
N THR A 120 -3.80 2.23 9.40
CA THR A 120 -3.24 1.78 10.69
C THR A 120 -3.12 2.95 11.67
N ARG A 121 -2.61 4.11 11.24
CA ARG A 121 -2.53 5.32 12.08
C ARG A 121 -3.91 5.82 12.49
N TYR A 122 -4.89 5.75 11.59
CA TYR A 122 -6.24 6.16 11.86
C TYR A 122 -6.91 5.22 12.86
N LEU A 123 -6.69 3.91 12.75
CA LEU A 123 -7.14 2.94 13.76
C LEU A 123 -6.56 3.24 15.16
N ILE A 124 -5.27 3.61 15.25
CA ILE A 124 -4.66 4.07 16.52
C ILE A 124 -5.41 5.29 17.08
N LYS A 125 -5.73 6.27 16.23
CA LYS A 125 -6.49 7.48 16.62
C LYS A 125 -7.89 7.11 17.14
N LEU A 126 -8.60 6.21 16.48
CA LEU A 126 -9.94 5.77 16.88
C LEU A 126 -9.91 5.00 18.21
N LEU A 127 -8.96 4.07 18.38
CA LEU A 127 -8.79 3.32 19.61
C LEU A 127 -8.41 4.22 20.80
N LEU A 128 -7.62 5.27 20.56
CA LEU A 128 -7.30 6.28 21.57
C LEU A 128 -8.53 7.06 22.02
N LEU A 129 -9.42 7.44 21.10
CA LEU A 129 -10.69 8.12 21.43
C LEU A 129 -11.62 7.24 22.27
N ARG A 130 -11.53 5.91 22.12
CA ARG A 130 -12.24 4.94 22.98
C ARG A 130 -11.59 4.71 24.34
N GLY A 131 -10.39 5.25 24.57
CA GLY A 131 -9.65 5.13 25.82
C GLY A 131 -8.55 4.07 25.84
N TYR A 132 -8.26 3.40 24.71
CA TYR A 132 -7.10 2.52 24.60
C TYR A 132 -5.86 3.34 24.25
N ALA A 133 -4.96 3.50 25.22
CA ALA A 133 -3.74 4.29 25.05
C ALA A 133 -2.65 3.53 24.27
N PHE A 134 -2.79 3.45 22.95
CA PHE A 134 -1.75 2.95 22.06
C PHE A 134 -0.77 4.05 21.65
N ASN A 135 0.52 3.76 21.73
CA ASN A 135 1.58 4.60 21.22
C ASN A 135 1.71 4.43 19.70
N ARG A 136 1.71 5.54 18.96
CA ARG A 136 1.77 5.54 17.48
C ARG A 136 2.98 4.83 16.88
N THR A 137 4.08 4.70 17.62
CA THR A 137 5.32 4.10 17.14
C THR A 137 5.53 2.72 17.73
N ALA A 138 5.41 2.58 19.06
CA ALA A 138 5.70 1.31 19.73
C ALA A 138 4.65 0.23 19.45
N ASP A 139 3.38 0.61 19.35
CA ASP A 139 2.27 -0.33 19.17
C ASP A 139 1.83 -0.46 17.70
N PHE A 140 2.54 0.20 16.78
CA PHE A 140 2.16 0.28 15.37
C PHE A 140 1.96 -1.11 14.74
N GLU A 141 2.90 -2.03 14.96
CA GLU A 141 2.82 -3.40 14.42
C GLU A 141 1.66 -4.19 15.02
N THR A 142 1.38 -4.02 16.32
CA THR A 142 0.25 -4.69 16.97
C THR A 142 -1.08 -4.20 16.38
N VAL A 143 -1.20 -2.89 16.15
CA VAL A 143 -2.41 -2.31 15.56
C VAL A 143 -2.50 -2.63 14.06
N ARG A 144 -1.38 -2.79 13.35
CA ARG A 144 -1.34 -3.27 11.96
C ARG A 144 -1.90 -4.68 11.86
N GLU A 145 -1.48 -5.60 12.74
CA GLU A 145 -2.04 -6.95 12.79
C GLU A 145 -3.53 -6.96 13.16
N MET A 146 -3.94 -6.08 14.07
CA MET A 146 -5.33 -5.92 14.44
C MET A 146 -6.19 -5.43 13.26
N LYS A 147 -5.69 -4.44 12.51
CA LYS A 147 -6.30 -3.98 11.25
C LYS A 147 -6.47 -5.15 10.29
N GLU A 148 -5.41 -5.90 10.02
CA GLU A 148 -5.43 -7.02 9.06
C GLU A 148 -6.38 -8.15 9.47
N LYS A 149 -6.59 -8.38 10.78
CA LYS A 149 -7.47 -9.45 11.28
C LYS A 149 -8.92 -9.03 11.46
N LEU A 150 -9.19 -7.79 11.88
CA LEU A 150 -10.52 -7.38 12.34
C LEU A 150 -11.22 -6.35 11.46
N CYS A 151 -10.48 -5.52 10.72
CA CYS A 151 -11.09 -4.47 9.91
C CYS A 151 -11.75 -5.03 8.66
N TYR A 152 -12.74 -4.31 8.15
CA TYR A 152 -13.43 -4.61 6.90
C TYR A 152 -13.96 -3.31 6.28
N VAL A 153 -14.23 -3.31 4.98
CA VAL A 153 -14.87 -2.17 4.30
C VAL A 153 -16.39 -2.36 4.38
N SER A 154 -17.10 -1.37 4.91
CA SER A 154 -18.57 -1.41 5.00
C SER A 154 -19.20 -1.24 3.62
N TYR A 155 -20.24 -2.03 3.33
CA TYR A 155 -21.06 -1.85 2.14
C TYR A 155 -22.12 -0.73 2.33
N ASP A 156 -22.73 -0.67 3.52
CA ASP A 156 -23.68 0.37 3.91
C ASP A 156 -23.24 0.96 5.26
N LEU A 157 -22.46 2.04 5.17
CA LEU A 157 -21.89 2.72 6.33
C LEU A 157 -22.96 3.22 7.30
N ALA A 158 -24.15 3.59 6.82
CA ALA A 158 -25.23 4.07 7.69
C ALA A 158 -25.88 2.93 8.47
N LEU A 159 -26.01 1.74 7.86
CA LEU A 159 -26.46 0.56 8.57
C LEU A 159 -25.45 0.09 9.62
N ASP A 160 -24.17 -0.01 9.26
CA ASP A 160 -23.13 -0.48 10.19
C ASP A 160 -22.95 0.46 11.38
N LYS A 161 -23.07 1.78 11.17
CA LYS A 161 -23.08 2.78 12.26
C LYS A 161 -24.25 2.55 13.23
N ARG A 162 -25.47 2.39 12.71
CA ARG A 162 -26.65 2.10 13.56
C ARG A 162 -26.47 0.80 14.34
N LEU A 163 -25.99 -0.27 13.69
CA LEU A 163 -25.75 -1.55 14.36
C LEU A 163 -24.67 -1.45 15.43
N ALA A 164 -23.62 -0.65 15.22
CA ALA A 164 -22.56 -0.44 16.20
C ALA A 164 -23.02 0.39 17.41
N GLU A 165 -23.96 1.31 17.23
CA GLU A 165 -24.54 2.14 18.30
C GLU A 165 -25.62 1.39 19.09
N GLU A 166 -26.48 0.64 18.40
CA GLU A 166 -27.66 0.00 18.99
C GLU A 166 -27.39 -1.43 19.50
N THR A 167 -26.34 -2.09 18.99
CA THR A 167 -26.06 -3.51 19.29
C THR A 167 -24.59 -3.76 19.58
N THR A 168 -24.26 -4.99 20.00
CA THR A 168 -22.87 -5.45 20.18
C THR A 168 -22.43 -6.45 19.12
N THR A 169 -23.25 -6.68 18.10
CA THR A 169 -23.04 -7.71 17.06
C THR A 169 -21.75 -7.50 16.26
N LEU A 170 -21.32 -6.24 16.11
CA LEU A 170 -20.09 -5.90 15.39
C LEU A 170 -18.84 -5.88 16.28
N VAL A 171 -18.98 -6.13 17.58
CA VAL A 171 -17.86 -6.06 18.52
C VAL A 171 -17.07 -7.36 18.52
N GLU A 172 -15.78 -7.27 18.23
CA GLU A 172 -14.84 -8.39 18.27
C GLU A 172 -13.80 -8.18 19.37
N SER A 173 -13.26 -9.29 19.86
CA SER A 173 -12.22 -9.28 20.89
C SER A 173 -10.85 -9.55 20.29
N TYR A 174 -9.84 -8.77 20.70
CA TYR A 174 -8.45 -8.94 20.30
C TYR A 174 -7.56 -9.15 21.52
N THR A 175 -6.68 -10.16 21.50
CA THR A 175 -5.72 -10.39 22.58
C THR A 175 -4.38 -9.75 22.22
N LEU A 176 -3.95 -8.81 23.05
CA LEU A 176 -2.68 -8.09 22.91
C LEU A 176 -1.49 -9.00 23.28
N PRO A 177 -0.25 -8.64 22.87
CA PRO A 177 0.95 -9.42 23.19
C PRO A 177 1.21 -9.61 24.69
N ASP A 178 0.69 -8.72 25.53
CA ASP A 178 0.77 -8.81 27.00
C ASP A 178 -0.36 -9.65 27.64
N GLY A 179 -1.22 -10.27 26.82
CA GLY A 179 -2.34 -11.10 27.24
C GLY A 179 -3.63 -10.33 27.56
N ARG A 180 -3.64 -8.99 27.51
CA ARG A 180 -4.86 -8.21 27.72
C ARG A 180 -5.80 -8.36 26.52
N THR A 181 -7.08 -8.62 26.77
CA THR A 181 -8.11 -8.64 25.72
C THR A 181 -8.81 -7.30 25.63
N ILE A 182 -8.84 -6.69 24.44
CA ILE A 182 -9.60 -5.48 24.16
C ILE A 182 -10.79 -5.78 23.25
N LYS A 183 -11.78 -4.89 23.26
CA LYS A 183 -12.96 -4.95 22.38
C LYS A 183 -12.87 -3.88 21.30
N VAL A 184 -13.01 -4.27 20.04
CA VAL A 184 -13.00 -3.40 18.86
C VAL A 184 -14.37 -3.48 18.19
N GLY A 185 -15.03 -2.34 17.97
CA GLY A 185 -16.39 -2.21 17.45
C GLY A 185 -16.40 -1.48 16.11
N SER A 186 -16.93 -0.25 16.08
CA SER A 186 -17.07 0.55 14.85
C SER A 186 -15.74 0.86 14.17
N GLU A 187 -14.63 0.89 14.94
CA GLU A 187 -13.29 1.16 14.41
C GLU A 187 -12.88 0.16 13.33
N ARG A 188 -13.49 -1.03 13.32
CA ARG A 188 -13.27 -2.08 12.32
C ARG A 188 -13.63 -1.62 10.91
N PHE A 189 -14.71 -0.86 10.75
CA PHE A 189 -15.13 -0.35 9.44
C PHE A 189 -14.86 1.15 9.27
N GLU A 190 -14.73 1.90 10.36
CA GLU A 190 -14.36 3.31 10.29
C GLU A 190 -12.90 3.52 9.88
N ALA A 191 -11.97 2.67 10.33
CA ALA A 191 -10.56 2.86 9.99
C ALA A 191 -10.27 2.75 8.48
N PRO A 192 -10.79 1.73 7.74
CA PRO A 192 -10.60 1.65 6.30
C PRO A 192 -11.34 2.75 5.51
N GLU A 193 -12.33 3.42 6.10
CA GLU A 193 -13.12 4.45 5.42
C GLU A 193 -12.27 5.62 4.92
N CYS A 194 -11.11 5.88 5.53
CA CYS A 194 -10.18 6.90 5.05
C CYS A 194 -9.68 6.66 3.60
N MET A 195 -9.77 5.43 3.09
CA MET A 195 -9.48 5.12 1.67
C MET A 195 -10.53 5.71 0.72
N PHE A 196 -11.77 5.88 1.19
CA PHE A 196 -12.90 6.43 0.43
C PHE A 196 -13.20 7.88 0.83
N GLN A 197 -12.79 8.27 2.04
CA GLN A 197 -12.92 9.60 2.62
C GLN A 197 -11.56 10.10 3.15
N PRO A 198 -10.61 10.48 2.26
CA PRO A 198 -9.25 10.86 2.67
C PRO A 198 -9.16 12.03 3.66
N HIS A 199 -10.19 12.89 3.72
CA HIS A 199 -10.25 13.99 4.68
C HIS A 199 -10.23 13.52 6.15
N LEU A 200 -10.58 12.27 6.45
CA LEU A 200 -10.49 11.68 7.80
C LEU A 200 -9.04 11.59 8.33
N VAL A 201 -8.08 11.58 7.42
CA VAL A 201 -6.64 11.56 7.67
C VAL A 201 -5.94 12.81 7.14
N ASP A 202 -6.68 13.92 7.08
CA ASP A 202 -6.17 15.25 6.70
C ASP A 202 -5.62 15.33 5.26
N VAL A 203 -6.13 14.48 4.35
CA VAL A 203 -5.78 14.49 2.93
C VAL A 203 -6.92 15.06 2.09
N GLU A 204 -6.67 16.17 1.39
CA GLU A 204 -7.63 16.83 0.49
C GLU A 204 -7.55 16.26 -0.94
N GLN A 205 -7.79 14.95 -1.08
CA GLN A 205 -7.90 14.27 -2.37
C GLN A 205 -9.19 13.45 -2.44
N PRO A 206 -9.72 13.16 -3.64
CA PRO A 206 -10.84 12.22 -3.77
C PRO A 206 -10.47 10.83 -3.27
N GLY A 207 -11.45 10.06 -2.78
CA GLY A 207 -11.23 8.68 -2.36
C GLY A 207 -10.91 7.74 -3.53
N ALA A 208 -10.42 6.54 -3.23
CA ALA A 208 -9.99 5.57 -4.22
C ALA A 208 -11.06 5.25 -5.28
N ALA A 209 -12.33 5.13 -4.87
CA ALA A 209 -13.45 4.85 -5.78
C ALA A 209 -13.71 6.01 -6.77
N GLU A 210 -13.74 7.25 -6.27
CA GLU A 210 -13.94 8.42 -7.11
C GLU A 210 -12.73 8.65 -8.03
N MET A 211 -11.51 8.47 -7.52
CA MET A 211 -10.29 8.55 -8.33
C MET A 211 -10.29 7.50 -9.45
N LEU A 212 -10.77 6.28 -9.19
CA LEU A 212 -10.88 5.23 -10.20
C LEU A 212 -11.85 5.65 -11.30
N PHE A 213 -13.04 6.08 -10.91
CA PHE A 213 -14.06 6.56 -11.85
C PHE A 213 -13.53 7.71 -12.71
N ASN A 214 -12.91 8.71 -12.07
CA ASN A 214 -12.33 9.87 -12.76
C ASN A 214 -11.19 9.47 -13.72
N THR A 215 -10.41 8.44 -13.37
CA THR A 215 -9.34 7.92 -14.22
C THR A 215 -9.90 7.28 -15.49
N ILE A 216 -10.91 6.43 -15.35
CA ILE A 216 -11.61 5.80 -16.48
C ILE A 216 -12.26 6.88 -17.35
N GLN A 217 -12.96 7.83 -16.73
CA GLN A 217 -13.63 8.92 -17.45
C GLN A 217 -12.67 9.91 -18.11
N ALA A 218 -11.40 9.93 -17.74
CA ALA A 218 -10.39 10.74 -18.42
C ALA A 218 -9.81 10.03 -19.66
N ALA A 219 -9.97 8.71 -19.80
CA ALA A 219 -9.52 7.99 -20.98
C ALA A 219 -10.34 8.35 -22.23
N ALA A 220 -9.83 8.07 -23.43
CA ALA A 220 -10.58 8.25 -24.67
C ALA A 220 -11.78 7.29 -24.68
N VAL A 221 -12.92 7.71 -25.23
CA VAL A 221 -14.18 6.92 -25.21
C VAL A 221 -13.99 5.50 -25.76
N ASP A 222 -13.16 5.33 -26.79
CA ASP A 222 -12.89 4.03 -27.41
C ASP A 222 -12.04 3.10 -26.53
N THR A 223 -11.44 3.63 -25.45
CA THR A 223 -10.56 2.92 -24.51
C THR A 223 -11.12 2.83 -23.09
N ARG A 224 -12.36 3.32 -22.87
CA ARG A 224 -13.05 3.28 -21.58
C ARG A 224 -13.70 1.93 -21.32
#